data_AF-A0A0F9RPX2-F1
#
_entry.id   AF-A0A0F9RPX2-F1
#
_cell.length_a   1.000
_cell.length_b   1.000
_cell.length_c   1.000
_cell.angle_alpha   90.00
_cell.angle_beta   90.00
_cell.angle_gamma   90.00
#
_symmetry.space_group_name_H-M   'P 1'
#
loop_
_entity.id
_entity.type
_entity.pdbx_description
1 polymer ?
#
loop_
_entity_poly.entity_id
_entity_poly.type
_entity_poly.pdbx_seq_one_letter_code
_entity_poly.pdbx_strand_id
1 'polypeptide(L)'
;MRKLIEDRRGNYADVFIFIIMSFVVVIFFGIMYYGFSLFDTALSTIQFDIGDTNFTTIVDQTWGEVYDAYDQLKTIAYVLIFGMILTMFINAWAIRRPPIFLIIWIITSLVSIIVGVYISNTYQLLLNNQDFGSTLQSFSGASYLILYMPYLAGIFSLLNGLISLVGINRSKREEGAM
;
A
#
# COMPACT_ATOMS: atom_id res chain seq x y z
N MET A 1 -31.94 4.05 10.57
CA MET A 1 -31.06 3.22 9.70
C MET A 1 -31.02 3.67 8.24
N ARG A 2 -32.11 4.17 7.62
CA ARG A 2 -32.12 4.59 6.20
C ARG A 2 -31.15 5.74 5.85
N LYS A 3 -30.91 6.67 6.79
CA LYS A 3 -30.02 7.84 6.60
C LYS A 3 -28.52 7.54 6.54
N LEU A 4 -28.05 6.38 7.02
CA LEU A 4 -26.62 6.02 6.97
C LEU A 4 -26.17 5.51 5.59
N ILE A 5 -27.12 5.19 4.70
CA ILE A 5 -26.83 4.68 3.35
C ILE A 5 -26.77 5.81 2.30
N GLU A 6 -27.24 7.01 2.64
CA GLU A 6 -27.38 8.13 1.70
C GLU A 6 -26.13 8.99 1.52
N ASP A 7 -25.17 8.97 2.45
CA ASP A 7 -23.96 9.78 2.32
C ASP A 7 -22.86 9.03 1.53
N ARG A 8 -23.16 8.68 0.28
CA ARG A 8 -22.17 8.15 -0.67
C ARG A 8 -21.37 9.28 -1.33
N ARG A 9 -20.81 10.18 -0.53
CA ARG A 9 -19.83 11.16 -1.04
C ARG A 9 -18.54 10.42 -1.31
N GLY A 10 -18.29 10.12 -2.58
CA GLY A 10 -17.03 9.50 -3.00
C GLY A 10 -15.85 10.37 -2.61
N ASN A 11 -14.83 9.75 -2.04
CA ASN A 11 -13.61 10.45 -1.69
C ASN A 11 -12.77 10.68 -2.96
N TYR A 12 -12.54 11.96 -3.28
CA TYR A 12 -11.85 12.39 -4.49
C TYR A 12 -10.33 12.30 -4.38
N ALA A 13 -9.84 12.13 -3.16
CA ALA A 13 -8.43 11.98 -2.83
C ALA A 13 -8.01 10.51 -2.79
N ASP A 14 -8.81 9.56 -3.25
CA ASP A 14 -8.50 8.12 -3.15
C ASP A 14 -7.15 7.75 -3.75
N VAL A 15 -6.81 8.26 -4.96
CA VAL A 15 -5.51 8.01 -5.61
C VAL A 15 -4.36 8.65 -4.81
N PHE A 16 -4.59 9.85 -4.30
CA PHE A 16 -3.62 10.59 -3.50
C PHE A 16 -3.35 9.89 -2.16
N ILE A 17 -4.40 9.48 -1.45
CA ILE A 17 -4.34 8.72 -0.20
C ILE A 17 -3.67 7.38 -0.45
N PHE A 18 -4.00 6.70 -1.55
CA PHE A 18 -3.36 5.44 -1.94
C PHE A 18 -1.84 5.56 -2.06
N ILE A 19 -1.37 6.61 -2.75
CA ILE A 19 0.07 6.88 -2.92
C ILE A 19 0.77 7.07 -1.57
N ILE A 20 0.21 7.91 -0.70
CA ILE A 20 0.80 8.18 0.61
C ILE A 20 0.78 6.92 1.49
N MET A 21 -0.36 6.26 1.57
CA MET A 21 -0.55 5.09 2.43
C MET A 21 0.28 3.90 1.98
N SER A 22 0.40 3.66 0.67
CA SER A 22 1.26 2.59 0.15
C SER A 22 2.72 2.85 0.50
N PHE A 23 3.21 4.09 0.36
CA PHE A 23 4.55 4.45 0.81
C PHE A 23 4.75 4.21 2.31
N VAL A 24 3.85 4.73 3.14
CA VAL A 24 3.92 4.58 4.60
C VAL A 24 3.91 3.12 5.02
N VAL A 25 3.04 2.29 4.44
CA VAL A 25 2.93 0.86 4.76
C VAL A 25 4.23 0.12 4.45
N VAL A 26 4.82 0.33 3.27
CA VAL A 26 6.07 -0.37 2.90
C VAL A 26 7.23 0.08 3.77
N ILE A 27 7.35 1.39 4.03
CA ILE A 27 8.40 1.89 4.91
C ILE A 27 8.22 1.36 6.33
N PHE A 28 7.01 1.40 6.86
CA PHE A 28 6.69 0.90 8.19
C PHE A 28 7.03 -0.59 8.33
N PHE A 29 6.58 -1.43 7.41
CA PHE A 29 6.90 -2.86 7.44
C PHE A 29 8.37 -3.15 7.15
N GLY A 30 9.02 -2.37 6.29
CA GLY A 30 10.46 -2.46 6.08
C GLY A 30 11.24 -2.19 7.36
N ILE A 31 10.91 -1.11 8.07
CA ILE A 31 11.57 -0.73 9.34
C ILE A 31 11.33 -1.80 10.40
N MET A 32 10.09 -2.29 10.52
CA MET A 32 9.79 -3.38 11.45
C MET A 32 10.63 -4.62 11.14
N TYR A 33 10.63 -5.08 9.88
CA TYR A 33 11.40 -6.26 9.47
C TYR A 33 12.90 -6.09 9.74
N TYR A 34 13.46 -4.90 9.45
CA TYR A 34 14.84 -4.59 9.74
C TYR A 34 15.15 -4.68 11.25
N GLY A 35 14.30 -4.07 12.08
CA GLY A 35 14.43 -4.14 13.54
C GLY A 35 14.44 -5.57 14.06
N PHE A 36 13.55 -6.43 13.56
CA PHE A 36 13.51 -7.84 13.95
C PHE A 36 14.74 -8.63 13.50
N SER A 37 15.25 -8.37 12.29
CA SER A 37 16.50 -9.00 11.82
C SER A 37 17.71 -8.65 12.70
N LEU A 38 17.77 -7.42 13.22
CA LEU A 38 18.82 -7.03 14.17
C LEU A 38 18.66 -7.74 15.52
N PHE A 39 17.42 -7.87 16.01
CA PHE A 39 17.15 -8.63 17.24
C PHE A 39 17.55 -10.09 17.09
N ASP A 40 17.21 -10.73 15.97
CA ASP A 40 17.58 -12.13 15.70
C ASP A 40 19.10 -12.32 15.65
N THR A 41 19.79 -11.45 14.93
CA THR A 41 21.26 -11.47 14.85
C THR A 41 21.90 -11.30 16.24
N ALA A 42 21.37 -10.39 17.06
CA ALA A 42 21.89 -10.15 18.40
C ALA A 42 21.65 -11.36 19.34
N LEU A 43 20.48 -11.98 19.27
CA LEU A 43 20.12 -13.12 20.13
C LEU A 43 20.85 -14.41 19.72
N SER A 44 21.00 -14.67 18.42
CA SER A 44 21.72 -15.85 17.89
C SER A 44 23.24 -15.80 18.13
N THR A 45 23.80 -14.60 18.30
CA THR A 45 25.24 -14.42 18.59
C THR A 45 25.58 -14.69 20.07
N ILE A 46 24.58 -14.66 20.97
CA ILE A 46 24.78 -14.87 22.40
C ILE A 46 24.72 -16.38 22.70
N GLN A 47 25.89 -17.02 22.77
CA GLN A 47 26.03 -18.42 23.18
C GLN A 47 26.40 -18.49 24.68
N PHE A 48 25.39 -18.56 25.55
CA PHE A 48 25.60 -18.97 26.94
C PHE A 48 25.03 -20.37 27.14
N ASP A 49 25.82 -21.24 27.75
CA ASP A 49 25.37 -22.57 28.15
C ASP A 49 24.72 -22.44 29.53
N ILE A 50 23.42 -22.71 29.63
CA ILE A 50 22.68 -22.72 30.89
C ILE A 50 22.29 -24.17 31.17
N GLY A 51 23.19 -24.93 31.83
CA GLY A 51 22.98 -26.35 32.12
C GLY A 51 23.19 -27.24 30.89
N ASP A 52 22.33 -28.24 30.67
CA ASP A 52 22.38 -29.20 29.54
C ASP A 52 21.60 -28.72 28.30
N THR A 53 20.99 -27.53 28.35
CA THR A 53 20.19 -26.97 27.24
C THR A 53 20.83 -25.71 26.70
N ASN A 54 21.20 -25.76 25.42
CA ASN A 54 21.78 -24.64 24.69
C ASN A 54 20.77 -23.49 24.58
N PHE A 55 21.16 -22.28 25.01
CA PHE A 55 20.29 -21.10 24.99
C PHE A 55 19.73 -20.80 23.59
N THR A 56 20.50 -21.09 22.53
CA THR A 56 20.05 -20.93 21.15
C THR A 56 18.79 -21.77 20.86
N THR A 57 18.68 -22.98 21.40
CA THR A 57 17.51 -23.85 21.17
C THR A 57 16.25 -23.32 21.86
N ILE A 58 16.40 -22.69 23.03
CA ILE A 58 15.28 -22.06 23.75
C ILE A 58 14.83 -20.79 23.02
N VAL A 59 15.79 -20.01 22.50
CA VAL A 59 15.51 -18.84 21.66
C VAL A 59 14.77 -19.26 20.39
N ASP A 60 15.25 -20.27 19.67
CA ASP A 60 14.61 -20.76 18.44
C ASP A 60 13.18 -21.28 18.71
N GLN A 61 12.94 -21.95 19.82
CA GLN A 61 11.59 -22.43 20.18
C GLN A 61 10.63 -21.31 20.59
N THR A 62 11.15 -20.18 21.06
CA THR A 62 10.31 -19.04 21.52
C THR A 62 10.12 -18.00 20.41
N TRP A 63 11.15 -17.77 19.60
CA TRP A 63 11.21 -16.72 18.59
C TRP A 63 11.15 -17.24 17.15
N GLY A 64 11.40 -18.53 16.90
CA GLY A 64 11.34 -19.13 15.56
C GLY A 64 9.99 -18.93 14.87
N GLU A 65 8.88 -19.17 15.57
CA GLU A 65 7.53 -18.93 15.04
C GLU A 65 7.27 -17.44 14.76
N VAL A 66 7.89 -16.56 15.54
CA VAL A 66 7.79 -15.12 15.37
C VAL A 66 8.55 -14.69 14.11
N TYR A 67 9.71 -15.26 13.82
CA TYR A 67 10.49 -14.99 12.61
C TYR A 67 9.78 -15.45 11.33
N ASP A 68 9.16 -16.63 11.36
CA ASP A 68 8.35 -17.12 10.24
C ASP A 68 7.15 -16.21 9.97
N ALA A 69 6.51 -15.67 11.02
CA ALA A 69 5.47 -14.65 10.87
C ALA A 69 6.03 -13.34 10.29
N TYR A 70 7.29 -13.00 10.57
CA TYR A 70 7.89 -11.77 10.04
C TYR A 70 8.19 -11.82 8.55
N ASP A 71 8.55 -12.98 8.00
CA ASP A 71 8.71 -13.12 6.55
C ASP A 71 7.39 -12.89 5.80
N GLN A 72 6.26 -13.26 6.43
CA GLN A 72 4.92 -13.01 5.90
C GLN A 72 4.57 -11.52 5.79
N LEU A 73 5.24 -10.61 6.52
CA LEU A 73 4.99 -9.16 6.38
C LEU A 73 5.23 -8.70 4.94
N LYS A 74 6.19 -9.31 4.22
CA LYS A 74 6.46 -8.97 2.81
C LYS A 74 5.23 -9.24 1.94
N THR A 75 4.60 -10.39 2.14
CA THR A 75 3.39 -10.81 1.45
C THR A 75 2.20 -9.95 1.88
N ILE A 76 2.05 -9.67 3.17
CA ILE A 76 0.97 -8.83 3.71
C ILE A 76 1.06 -7.41 3.13
N ALA A 77 2.25 -6.82 3.05
CA ALA A 77 2.47 -5.51 2.44
C ALA A 77 1.92 -5.45 1.01
N TYR A 78 2.28 -6.44 0.21
CA TYR A 78 1.83 -6.55 -1.17
C TYR A 78 0.30 -6.73 -1.27
N VAL A 79 -0.26 -7.65 -0.48
CA VAL A 79 -1.71 -7.91 -0.45
C VAL A 79 -2.49 -6.67 -0.01
N LEU A 80 -1.99 -5.91 0.96
CA LEU A 80 -2.63 -4.69 1.44
C LEU A 80 -2.67 -3.61 0.35
N ILE A 81 -1.54 -3.35 -0.32
CA ILE A 81 -1.48 -2.37 -1.42
C ILE A 81 -2.40 -2.81 -2.57
N PHE A 82 -2.40 -4.09 -2.91
CA PHE A 82 -3.31 -4.63 -3.93
C PHE A 82 -4.79 -4.51 -3.52
N GLY A 83 -5.11 -4.80 -2.27
CA GLY A 83 -6.45 -4.65 -1.71
C GLY A 83 -6.95 -3.20 -1.77
N MET A 84 -6.06 -2.23 -1.54
CA MET A 84 -6.38 -0.79 -1.70
C MET A 84 -6.74 -0.44 -3.16
N ILE A 85 -5.99 -0.97 -4.13
CA ILE A 85 -6.29 -0.75 -5.56
C ILE A 85 -7.67 -1.32 -5.90
N LEU A 86 -7.99 -2.53 -5.43
CA LEU A 86 -9.29 -3.14 -5.66
C LEU A 86 -10.43 -2.33 -5.04
N THR A 87 -10.28 -1.89 -3.78
CA THR A 87 -11.29 -1.07 -3.12
C THR A 87 -11.49 0.27 -3.84
N MET A 88 -10.44 0.87 -4.40
CA MET A 88 -10.56 2.07 -5.22
C MET A 88 -11.38 1.82 -6.49
N PHE A 89 -11.18 0.71 -7.20
CA PHE A 89 -11.99 0.38 -8.37
C PHE A 89 -13.45 0.13 -8.02
N ILE A 90 -13.71 -0.56 -6.91
CA ILE A 90 -15.07 -0.77 -6.41
C ILE A 90 -15.72 0.57 -6.07
N ASN A 91 -15.02 1.48 -5.39
CA ASN A 91 -15.51 2.82 -5.07
C ASN A 91 -15.77 3.67 -6.32
N ALA A 92 -14.87 3.60 -7.30
CA ALA A 92 -15.01 4.27 -8.59
C ALA A 92 -16.29 3.85 -9.32
N TRP A 93 -16.60 2.55 -9.26
CA TRP A 93 -17.77 1.98 -9.92
C TRP A 93 -19.06 2.21 -9.14
N ALA A 94 -19.02 2.14 -7.80
CA ALA A 94 -20.20 2.19 -6.94
C ALA A 94 -20.77 3.61 -6.74
N ILE A 95 -19.95 4.66 -6.91
CA ILE A 95 -20.32 6.03 -6.58
C ILE A 95 -20.68 6.80 -7.85
N ARG A 96 -21.93 7.28 -7.91
CA ARG A 96 -22.42 8.12 -9.00
C ARG A 96 -21.91 9.55 -8.81
N ARG A 97 -21.26 10.13 -9.82
CA ARG A 97 -20.64 11.47 -9.76
C ARG A 97 -21.21 12.38 -10.87
N PRO A 98 -21.69 13.59 -10.59
CA PRO A 98 -22.06 14.56 -11.62
C PRO A 98 -20.87 15.05 -12.47
N PRO A 99 -21.12 15.61 -13.67
CA PRO A 99 -20.09 15.89 -14.69
C PRO A 99 -19.00 16.86 -14.25
N ILE A 100 -19.33 17.83 -13.38
CA ILE A 100 -18.38 18.83 -12.88
C ILE A 100 -17.20 18.19 -12.12
N PHE A 101 -17.38 16.98 -11.60
CA PHE A 101 -16.33 16.25 -10.89
C PHE A 101 -15.22 15.71 -11.79
N LEU A 102 -15.41 15.69 -13.11
CA LEU A 102 -14.35 15.29 -14.04
C LEU A 102 -13.17 16.25 -13.98
N ILE A 103 -13.41 17.56 -13.88
CA ILE A 103 -12.36 18.58 -13.81
C ILE A 103 -11.54 18.42 -12.53
N ILE A 104 -12.23 18.26 -11.39
CA ILE A 104 -11.58 18.03 -10.09
C ILE A 104 -10.73 16.76 -10.13
N TRP A 105 -11.25 15.69 -10.72
CA TRP A 105 -10.52 14.43 -10.88
C TRP A 105 -9.24 14.59 -11.74
N ILE A 106 -9.28 15.33 -12.84
CA ILE A 106 -8.07 15.60 -13.65
C ILE A 106 -7.01 16.32 -12.81
N ILE A 107 -7.42 17.34 -12.05
CA ILE A 107 -6.50 18.11 -11.21
C ILE A 107 -5.88 17.23 -10.13
N THR A 108 -6.70 16.46 -9.39
CA THR A 108 -6.20 15.58 -8.32
C THR A 108 -5.33 14.45 -8.88
N SER A 109 -5.64 13.94 -10.07
CA SER A 109 -4.82 12.98 -10.80
C SER A 109 -3.43 13.53 -11.09
N LEU A 110 -3.34 14.74 -11.64
CA LEU A 110 -2.06 15.36 -11.98
C LEU A 110 -1.21 15.59 -10.74
N VAL A 111 -1.80 16.11 -9.66
CA VAL A 111 -1.11 16.27 -8.37
C VAL A 111 -0.62 14.92 -7.84
N SER A 112 -1.44 13.88 -7.93
CA SER A 112 -1.06 12.53 -7.48
C SER A 112 0.14 11.98 -8.25
N ILE A 113 0.20 12.17 -9.58
CA ILE A 113 1.35 11.76 -10.40
C ILE A 113 2.62 12.50 -9.97
N ILE A 114 2.54 13.82 -9.77
CA ILE A 114 3.67 14.64 -9.32
C ILE A 114 4.20 14.13 -7.98
N VAL A 115 3.30 13.90 -7.02
CA VAL A 115 3.65 13.36 -5.69
C VAL A 115 4.25 11.96 -5.81
N GLY A 116 3.73 11.11 -6.70
CA GLY A 116 4.29 9.80 -7.00
C GLY A 116 5.74 9.88 -7.48
N VAL A 117 6.13 10.90 -8.24
CA VAL A 117 7.53 11.10 -8.68
C VAL A 117 8.42 11.39 -7.49
N TYR A 118 8.01 12.30 -6.61
CA TYR A 118 8.77 12.61 -5.39
C TYR A 118 8.92 11.38 -4.49
N ILE A 119 7.86 10.59 -4.32
CA ILE A 119 7.87 9.37 -3.51
C ILE A 119 8.80 8.32 -4.12
N SER A 120 8.70 8.05 -5.43
CA SER A 120 9.56 7.08 -6.11
C SER A 120 11.03 7.46 -5.98
N ASN A 121 11.38 8.74 -6.22
CA ASN A 121 12.75 9.22 -6.07
C ASN A 121 13.25 9.11 -4.63
N THR A 122 12.41 9.47 -3.65
CA THR A 122 12.76 9.33 -2.22
C THR A 122 12.97 7.85 -1.85
N TYR A 123 12.14 6.96 -2.37
CA TYR A 123 12.28 5.52 -2.14
C TYR A 123 13.56 4.96 -2.75
N GLN A 124 13.97 5.43 -3.94
CA GLN A 124 15.27 5.05 -4.52
C GLN A 124 16.44 5.42 -3.61
N LEU A 125 16.40 6.59 -2.98
CA LEU A 125 17.43 6.98 -2.01
C LEU A 125 17.47 6.03 -0.81
N LEU A 126 16.31 5.55 -0.34
CA LEU A 126 16.22 4.57 0.73
C LEU A 126 16.73 3.18 0.32
N LEU A 127 16.46 2.73 -0.91
CA LEU A 127 16.96 1.46 -1.44
C LEU A 127 18.50 1.43 -1.59
N ASN A 128 19.11 2.60 -1.76
CA ASN A 128 20.57 2.75 -1.88
C ASN A 128 21.26 2.95 -0.53
N ASN A 129 20.51 3.02 0.57
CA ASN A 129 21.08 3.10 1.91
C ASN A 129 21.73 1.76 2.29
N GLN A 130 22.94 1.80 2.86
CA GLN A 130 23.72 0.60 3.18
C GLN A 130 23.10 -0.25 4.28
N ASP A 131 22.41 0.37 5.23
CA ASP A 131 21.86 -0.31 6.40
C ASP A 131 20.48 -0.90 6.10
N PHE A 132 19.65 -0.15 5.36
CA PHE A 132 18.23 -0.44 5.19
C PHE A 132 17.84 -0.93 3.79
N GLY A 133 18.70 -0.66 2.80
CA GLY A 133 18.39 -0.92 1.40
C GLY A 133 18.17 -2.40 1.09
N SER A 134 19.01 -3.28 1.65
CA SER A 134 18.89 -4.73 1.47
C SER A 134 17.57 -5.28 2.03
N THR A 135 17.13 -4.76 3.17
CA THR A 135 15.83 -5.10 3.76
C THR A 135 14.69 -4.66 2.84
N LEU A 136 14.65 -3.42 2.38
CA LEU A 136 13.59 -2.96 1.48
C LEU A 136 13.60 -3.71 0.14
N GLN A 137 14.77 -4.07 -0.39
CA GLN A 137 14.87 -4.87 -1.62
C GLN A 137 14.25 -6.27 -1.45
N SER A 138 14.26 -6.82 -0.23
CA SER A 138 13.58 -8.10 0.06
C SER A 138 12.05 -8.00 -0.09
N PHE A 139 11.45 -6.81 -0.02
CA PHE A 139 10.04 -6.54 -0.31
C PHE A 139 9.82 -6.34 -1.82
N SER A 140 10.32 -7.25 -2.66
CA SER A 140 10.40 -7.07 -4.13
C SER A 140 9.11 -6.58 -4.78
N GLY A 141 7.97 -7.19 -4.45
CA GLY A 141 6.66 -6.81 -5.00
C GLY A 141 6.22 -5.41 -4.59
N ALA A 142 6.34 -5.06 -3.31
CA ALA A 142 5.95 -3.75 -2.81
C ALA A 142 6.93 -2.64 -3.25
N SER A 143 8.23 -2.94 -3.25
CA SER A 143 9.29 -2.07 -3.77
C SER A 143 9.09 -1.75 -5.24
N TYR A 144 8.73 -2.74 -6.06
CA TYR A 144 8.39 -2.51 -7.46
C TYR A 144 7.23 -1.52 -7.61
N LEU A 145 6.15 -1.69 -6.83
CA LEU A 145 5.00 -0.79 -6.87
C LEU A 145 5.38 0.65 -6.50
N ILE A 146 6.27 0.84 -5.52
CA ILE A 146 6.70 2.20 -5.12
C ILE A 146 7.60 2.85 -6.15
N LEU A 147 8.54 2.10 -6.72
CA LEU A 147 9.43 2.62 -7.77
C LEU A 147 8.67 3.08 -9.00
N TYR A 148 7.63 2.35 -9.40
CA TYR A 148 6.79 2.71 -10.55
C TYR A 148 5.51 3.47 -10.16
N MET A 149 5.45 4.01 -8.95
CA MET A 149 4.27 4.70 -8.43
C MET A 149 3.75 5.85 -9.31
N PRO A 150 4.58 6.68 -9.99
CA PRO A 150 4.07 7.71 -10.89
C PRO A 150 3.24 7.12 -12.04
N TYR A 151 3.72 6.03 -12.62
CA TYR A 151 3.04 5.33 -13.71
C TYR A 151 1.76 4.68 -13.23
N LEU A 152 1.81 3.98 -12.08
CA LEU A 152 0.65 3.35 -11.48
C LEU A 152 -0.42 4.37 -11.10
N ALA A 153 -0.03 5.51 -10.52
CA ALA A 153 -0.93 6.62 -10.23
C ALA A 153 -1.64 7.11 -11.49
N GLY A 154 -0.91 7.27 -12.59
CA GLY A 154 -1.49 7.66 -13.88
C GLY A 154 -2.47 6.62 -14.42
N ILE A 155 -2.08 5.35 -14.47
CA ILE A 155 -2.90 4.24 -14.96
C ILE A 155 -4.18 4.11 -14.13
N PHE A 156 -4.05 4.03 -12.80
CA PHE A 156 -5.19 3.84 -11.91
C PHE A 156 -6.09 5.05 -11.89
N SER A 157 -5.52 6.26 -11.92
CA SER A 157 -6.34 7.45 -12.04
C SER A 157 -7.16 7.41 -13.32
N LEU A 158 -6.52 7.17 -14.48
CA LEU A 158 -7.19 7.12 -15.78
C LEU A 158 -8.29 6.07 -15.82
N LEU A 159 -8.02 4.85 -15.34
CA LEU A 159 -9.01 3.79 -15.24
C LEU A 159 -10.17 4.17 -14.33
N ASN A 160 -9.90 4.77 -13.18
CA ASN A 160 -10.92 5.25 -12.24
C ASN A 160 -11.80 6.34 -12.88
N GLY A 161 -11.18 7.28 -13.61
CA GLY A 161 -11.89 8.30 -14.39
C GLY A 161 -12.80 7.71 -15.48
N LEU A 162 -12.31 6.72 -16.24
CA LEU A 162 -13.10 6.02 -17.26
C LEU A 162 -14.29 5.27 -16.65
N ILE A 163 -14.08 4.55 -15.55
CA ILE A 163 -15.16 3.83 -14.83
C ILE A 163 -16.21 4.83 -14.34
N SER A 164 -15.78 5.97 -13.79
CA SER A 164 -16.67 7.04 -13.37
C SER A 164 -17.52 7.58 -14.53
N LEU A 165 -16.95 7.72 -15.74
CA LEU A 165 -17.68 8.15 -16.93
C LEU A 165 -18.76 7.14 -17.37
N VAL A 166 -18.45 5.84 -17.31
CA VAL A 166 -19.43 4.78 -17.60
C VAL A 166 -20.60 4.84 -16.61
N GLY A 167 -20.31 5.11 -15.34
CA GLY A 167 -21.33 5.30 -14.30
C GLY A 167 -22.30 6.45 -14.59
N ILE A 168 -21.82 7.55 -15.17
CA ILE A 168 -22.65 8.72 -15.55
C ILE A 168 -23.69 8.33 -16.60
N ASN A 169 -23.30 7.57 -17.64
CA ASN A 169 -24.23 7.20 -18.72
C ASN A 169 -25.40 6.33 -18.25
N ARG A 170 -25.24 5.56 -17.17
CA ARG A 170 -26.34 4.78 -16.57
C ARG A 170 -27.39 5.69 -15.92
N SER A 171 -26.98 6.77 -15.25
CA SER A 171 -27.91 7.67 -14.54
C SER A 171 -28.92 8.34 -15.48
N LYS A 172 -28.47 8.88 -16.61
CA LYS A 172 -29.34 9.52 -17.61
C LYS A 172 -30.40 8.57 -18.19
N ARG A 173 -30.11 7.27 -18.22
CA ARG A 173 -31.01 6.25 -18.77
C ARG A 173 -32.10 5.82 -17.77
N GLU A 174 -31.80 5.88 -16.47
CA GLU A 174 -32.78 5.65 -15.39
C GLU A 174 -33.71 6.86 -15.22
N GLU A 175 -33.19 8.09 -15.38
CA GLU A 175 -33.98 9.33 -15.31
C GLU A 175 -34.88 9.56 -16.53
N GLY A 176 -34.48 9.12 -17.72
CA GLY A 176 -35.31 9.20 -18.93
C GLY A 176 -36.34 8.08 -19.09
N ALA A 177 -36.39 7.14 -18.15
CA ALA A 177 -37.36 6.03 -18.11
C ALA A 177 -38.44 6.20 -17.02
N MET A 178 -38.41 7.33 -16.30
CA MET A 178 -39.50 7.82 -15.44
C MET A 178 -40.24 8.97 -16.12
#